data_AF-A0A1U7DQ83-F1
#
_entry.id   AF-A0A1U7DQ83-F1
#
_cell.length_a   1.000
_cell.length_b   1.000
_cell.length_c   1.000
_cell.angle_alpha   90.00
_cell.angle_beta   90.00
_cell.angle_gamma   90.00
#
_symmetry.space_group_name_H-M   'P 1'
#
loop_
_entity.id
_entity.type
_entity.pdbx_description
1 polymer ?
#
loop_
_entity_poly.entity_id
_entity_poly.type
_entity_poly.pdbx_seq_one_letter_code
_entity_poly.pdbx_strand_id
1 'polypeptide(L)'
;MLMLPFRSEIRNSPTQPTIKIFLGDESLDSRIKKHLEHFNEIDTIEIRKSVERNRVSENLTVFLKDEADVNKMKSSIDSSLWWYFEQD
;
A
#
# COMPACT_ATOMS: atom_id res chain seq x y z
N MET A 1 -22.16 4.09 6.87
CA MET A 1 -21.19 3.23 6.16
C MET A 1 -19.81 3.66 6.62
N LEU A 2 -19.05 2.78 7.31
CA LEU A 2 -17.65 3.05 7.61
C LEU A 2 -16.89 3.10 6.27
N MET A 3 -16.45 4.30 5.86
CA MET A 3 -15.45 4.41 4.82
C MET A 3 -14.14 3.88 5.40
N LEU A 4 -13.64 2.76 4.88
CA LEU A 4 -12.34 2.24 5.29
C LEU A 4 -11.28 3.29 4.92
N PRO A 5 -10.36 3.64 5.84
CA PRO A 5 -9.35 4.66 5.59
C PRO A 5 -8.38 4.24 4.47
N PHE A 6 -8.22 2.93 4.26
CA PHE A 6 -7.48 2.38 3.16
C PHE A 6 -7.98 0.99 2.77
N ARG A 7 -7.53 0.50 1.62
CA ARG A 7 -7.64 -0.90 1.17
C ARG A 7 -6.32 -1.35 0.58
N SER A 8 -5.93 -2.59 0.84
CA SER A 8 -4.73 -3.19 0.25
C SER A 8 -5.05 -4.46 -0.53
N GLU A 9 -4.42 -4.63 -1.68
CA GLU A 9 -4.60 -5.76 -2.58
C GLU A 9 -3.22 -6.32 -2.98
N ILE A 10 -3.04 -7.64 -2.87
CA ILE A 10 -1.86 -8.31 -3.45
C ILE A 10 -2.09 -8.45 -4.96
N ARG A 11 -1.09 -8.07 -5.74
CA ARG A 11 -1.02 -8.27 -7.18
C ARG A 11 0.18 -9.17 -7.48
N ASN A 12 -0.12 -10.43 -7.74
CA ASN A 12 0.87 -11.39 -8.22
C ASN A 12 1.17 -11.05 -9.68
N SER A 13 2.32 -10.44 -9.95
CA SER A 13 2.82 -10.25 -11.30
C SER A 13 3.75 -11.39 -11.70
N PRO A 14 3.98 -11.62 -13.01
CA PRO A 14 4.86 -12.69 -13.47
C PRO A 14 6.33 -12.50 -13.05
N THR A 15 6.72 -11.25 -12.73
CA THR A 15 8.09 -10.91 -12.35
C THR A 15 8.25 -10.85 -10.84
N GLN A 16 7.38 -10.11 -10.15
CA GLN A 16 7.40 -10.01 -8.69
C GLN A 16 6.02 -9.70 -8.09
N PRO A 17 5.68 -10.26 -6.93
CA PRO A 17 4.46 -9.88 -6.23
C PRO A 17 4.56 -8.43 -5.74
N THR A 18 3.46 -7.69 -5.87
CA THR A 18 3.36 -6.29 -5.45
C THR A 18 2.14 -6.11 -4.57
N ILE A 19 2.15 -5.09 -3.73
CA ILE A 19 1.00 -4.74 -2.88
C ILE A 19 0.50 -3.37 -3.34
N LYS A 20 -0.75 -3.31 -3.78
CA LYS A 20 -1.42 -2.06 -4.10
C LYS A 20 -2.20 -1.57 -2.89
N ILE A 21 -2.00 -0.32 -2.51
CA ILE A 21 -2.68 0.32 -1.40
C ILE A 21 -3.47 1.51 -1.97
N PHE A 22 -4.74 1.54 -1.64
CA PHE A 22 -5.70 2.56 -2.03
C PHE A 22 -6.11 3.30 -0.78
N LEU A 23 -5.71 4.56 -0.63
CA LEU A 23 -6.12 5.39 0.48
C LEU A 23 -7.50 6.00 0.18
N GLY A 24 -8.32 6.19 1.21
CA GLY A 24 -9.55 6.96 1.10
C GLY A 24 -9.28 8.45 0.92
N ASP A 25 -8.15 8.94 1.44
CA ASP A 25 -7.66 10.30 1.30
C ASP A 25 -6.29 10.31 0.59
N GLU A 26 -6.29 10.73 -0.67
CA GLU A 26 -5.10 10.80 -1.53
C GLU A 26 -4.09 11.86 -1.06
N SER A 27 -4.50 12.83 -0.23
CA SER A 27 -3.57 13.80 0.36
C SER A 27 -2.54 13.16 1.29
N LEU A 28 -2.84 11.96 1.79
CA LEU A 28 -1.99 11.18 2.68
C LEU A 28 -0.99 10.30 1.93
N ASP A 29 -1.10 10.14 0.60
CA ASP A 29 -0.26 9.24 -0.19
C ASP A 29 1.24 9.46 0.07
N SER A 30 1.67 10.72 0.06
CA SER A 30 3.08 11.08 0.31
C SER A 30 3.53 10.79 1.75
N ARG A 31 2.63 10.90 2.73
CA ARG A 31 2.93 10.59 4.15
C ARG A 31 3.02 9.09 4.37
N ILE A 32 2.05 8.35 3.85
CA ILE A 32 2.04 6.89 3.93
C ILE A 32 3.24 6.29 3.19
N LYS A 33 3.61 6.83 2.03
CA LYS A 33 4.84 6.44 1.32
C LYS A 33 6.06 6.50 2.24
N LYS A 34 6.29 7.64 2.88
CA LYS A 34 7.42 7.82 3.83
C LYS A 34 7.34 6.90 5.03
N HIS A 35 6.13 6.66 5.54
CA HIS A 35 5.91 5.72 6.64
C HIS A 35 6.34 4.31 6.28
N LEU A 36 5.97 3.87 5.07
CA LEU A 36 6.29 2.54 4.54
C LEU A 36 7.76 2.40 4.09
N GLU A 37 8.45 3.49 3.73
CA GLU A 37 9.88 3.44 3.38
C GLU A 37 10.79 2.95 4.53
N HIS A 38 10.30 2.86 5.77
CA HIS A 38 11.05 2.28 6.89
C HIS A 38 11.15 0.75 6.86
N PHE A 39 10.32 0.06 6.07
CA PHE A 39 10.38 -1.39 5.96
C PHE A 39 11.57 -1.81 5.09
N ASN A 40 12.49 -2.60 5.65
CA ASN A 40 13.69 -3.05 4.96
C ASN A 40 13.40 -4.03 3.82
N GLU A 41 12.26 -4.71 3.88
CA GLU A 41 11.78 -5.70 2.92
C GLU A 41 11.14 -5.07 1.68
N ILE A 42 10.81 -3.77 1.76
CA ILE A 42 10.32 -3.00 0.63
C ILE A 42 11.51 -2.57 -0.21
N ASP A 43 11.41 -2.80 -1.52
CA ASP A 43 12.42 -2.38 -2.48
C ASP A 43 12.15 -0.95 -2.93
N THR A 44 10.91 -0.66 -3.36
CA THR A 44 10.50 0.67 -3.82
C THR A 44 8.99 0.85 -3.65
N ILE A 45 8.56 2.10 -3.45
CA ILE A 45 7.14 2.48 -3.41
C ILE A 45 6.89 3.55 -4.46
N GLU A 46 5.90 3.32 -5.31
CA GLU A 46 5.50 4.26 -6.35
C GLU A 46 4.04 4.67 -6.19
N ILE A 47 3.76 5.98 -6.27
CA ILE A 47 2.39 6.49 -6.38
C ILE A 47 2.04 6.47 -7.87
N ARG A 48 1.02 5.68 -8.23
CA ARG A 48 0.58 5.51 -9.61
C ARG A 48 -0.88 5.91 -9.74
N LYS A 49 -1.21 6.57 -10.84
CA LYS A 49 -2.61 6.82 -11.20
C LYS A 49 -3.35 5.51 -11.41
N SER A 50 -4.50 5.37 -10.78
CA SER A 50 -5.40 4.26 -11.02
C SER A 50 -6.08 4.44 -12.37
N VAL A 51 -5.93 3.46 -13.26
CA VAL A 51 -6.57 3.47 -14.59
C VAL A 51 -7.97 2.83 -14.53
N GLU A 52 -8.37 2.27 -13.38
CA GLU A 52 -9.65 1.58 -13.21
C GLU A 52 -10.80 2.59 -13.00
N ARG A 53 -11.73 2.62 -13.97
CA ARG A 53 -13.00 3.34 -13.86
C ARG A 53 -13.73 2.88 -12.58
N ASN A 54 -14.05 3.83 -11.68
CA ASN A 54 -14.76 3.66 -10.40
C ASN A 54 -13.93 3.30 -9.15
N ARG A 55 -12.61 3.54 -9.14
CA ARG A 55 -11.81 3.55 -7.90
C ARG A 55 -11.07 4.88 -7.74
N VAL A 56 -10.52 5.13 -6.55
CA VAL A 56 -9.67 6.29 -6.22
C VAL A 56 -8.66 6.55 -7.33
N SER A 57 -8.38 7.83 -7.57
CA SER A 57 -7.61 8.35 -8.69
C SER A 57 -6.14 7.93 -8.63
N GLU A 58 -5.62 7.66 -7.43
CA GLU A 58 -4.25 7.24 -7.17
C GLU A 58 -4.17 5.97 -6.30
N ASN A 59 -3.04 5.28 -6.38
CA ASN A 59 -2.71 4.13 -5.52
C ASN A 59 -1.21 4.06 -5.29
N LEU A 60 -0.82 3.60 -4.11
CA LEU A 60 0.56 3.26 -3.80
C LEU A 60 0.83 1.81 -4.22
N THR A 61 1.74 1.62 -5.15
CA THR A 61 2.27 0.31 -5.53
C THR A 61 3.56 0.07 -4.77
N VAL A 62 3.54 -0.90 -3.86
CA VAL A 62 4.69 -1.35 -3.09
C VAL A 62 5.33 -2.53 -3.80
N PHE A 63 6.60 -2.37 -4.16
CA PHE A 63 7.47 -3.40 -4.68
C PHE A 63 8.29 -3.98 -3.54
N LEU A 64 8.25 -5.30 -3.40
CA LEU A 64 8.98 -6.02 -2.37
C LEU A 64 10.26 -6.60 -2.95
N LYS A 65 11.26 -6.80 -2.09
CA LYS A 65 12.49 -7.52 -2.46
C LYS A 65 12.19 -9.00 -2.76
N ASP A 66 13.01 -9.63 -3.58
CA ASP A 66 12.81 -11.02 -4.06
C ASP A 66 12.63 -12.06 -2.93
N GLU A 67 13.28 -11.83 -1.78
CA GLU A 67 13.23 -12.72 -0.62
C GLU A 67 12.06 -12.45 0.35
N ALA A 68 11.30 -11.39 0.12
CA ALA A 68 10.23 -10.97 1.01
C ALA A 68 8.92 -11.75 0.76
N ASP A 69 8.30 -12.21 1.85
CA ASP A 69 6.99 -12.87 1.79
C ASP A 69 5.87 -11.83 1.69
N VAL A 70 5.25 -11.75 0.51
CA VAL A 70 4.16 -10.79 0.22
C VAL A 70 2.98 -10.89 1.18
N ASN A 71 2.64 -12.08 1.68
CA ASN A 71 1.49 -12.24 2.59
C ASN A 71 1.82 -11.68 3.97
N LYS A 72 3.03 -11.94 4.46
CA LYS A 72 3.53 -11.35 5.71
C LYS A 72 3.68 -9.84 5.59
N MET A 73 4.21 -9.37 4.46
CA MET A 73 4.37 -7.94 4.20
C MET A 73 3.03 -7.23 4.12
N LYS A 74 2.05 -7.80 3.42
CA LYS A 74 0.68 -7.24 3.39
C LYS A 74 0.10 -7.12 4.79
N SER A 75 0.19 -8.18 5.59
CA SER A 75 -0.35 -8.17 6.96
C SER A 75 0.36 -7.15 7.87
N SER A 76 1.68 -7.01 7.71
CA SER A 76 2.49 -6.05 8.46
C SER A 76 2.18 -4.60 8.06
N ILE A 77 2.08 -4.34 6.76
CA ILE A 77 1.66 -3.04 6.21
C ILE A 77 0.25 -2.70 6.69
N ASP A 78 -0.71 -3.63 6.56
CA ASP A 78 -2.09 -3.41 6.99
C ASP A 78 -2.16 -3.04 8.47
N SER A 79 -1.44 -3.78 9.33
CA SER A 79 -1.39 -3.49 10.76
C SER A 79 -0.77 -2.12 11.06
N SER A 80 0.30 -1.78 10.36
CA SER A 80 1.00 -0.49 10.48
C SER A 80 0.11 0.68 10.04
N LEU A 81 -0.64 0.51 8.95
CA LEU A 81 -1.58 1.51 8.45
C LEU A 81 -2.79 1.65 9.38
N TRP A 82 -3.35 0.55 9.87
CA TRP A 82 -4.44 0.61 10.86
C TRP A 82 -4.02 1.40 12.09
N TRP A 83 -2.83 1.12 12.62
CA TRP A 83 -2.30 1.89 13.75
C TRP A 83 -2.13 3.38 13.41
N TYR A 84 -1.63 3.70 12.21
CA TYR A 84 -1.50 5.09 11.75
C TYR A 84 -2.85 5.81 11.72
N PHE A 85 -3.92 5.15 11.26
CA PHE A 85 -5.26 5.74 11.16
C PHE A 85 -6.09 5.68 12.45
N GLU A 86 -5.75 4.82 13.42
CA GLU A 86 -6.41 4.79 14.74
C GLU A 86 -5.83 5.82 15.72
N GLN A 87 -4.62 6.32 15.46
CA GLN A 87 -3.95 7.33 16.30
C GLN A 87 -4.24 8.78 15.89
N ASP A 88 -4.99 9.00 14.80
CA ASP A 88 -5.42 10.32 14.28
C ASP A 88 -6.91 10.55 14.58
#